data_AF-A0A933E3P3-F1
#
_entry.id   AF-A0A933E3P3-F1
#
_cell.length_a   1.000
_cell.length_b   1.000
_cell.length_c   1.000
_cell.angle_alpha   90.00
_cell.angle_beta   90.00
_cell.angle_gamma   90.00
#
_symmetry.space_group_name_H-M   'P 1'
#
loop_
_entity.id
_entity.type
_entity.pdbx_description
1 polymer ?
#
loop_
_entity_poly.entity_id
_entity_poly.type
_entity_poly.pdbx_seq_one_letter_code
_entity_poly.pdbx_strand_id
1 'polypeptide(L)'
;MCPRCAQKNAPLEGDFAPTVLDRIWFGRGRSCFGYEGTLRDAIHVFKYEEGFHLLPFFVRELSEQCRFFEAIDVIVPIPLHVKRLAERGFNQSALLSTSVGTALDVPVDLHVLERKRHDPPQVGKEGRERLSSVRSAFAVAPKRRSTLNEKRVLLIDDVITTGATVNEGARALMKAGAKRVDVLSIARTL
;
A
#
# COMPACT_ATOMS: atom_id res chain seq x y z
N MET A 1 5.72 11.81 -20.05
CA MET A 1 6.75 10.80 -19.73
C MET A 1 7.50 10.46 -21.00
N CYS A 2 8.84 10.49 -21.01
CA CYS A 2 9.65 10.22 -22.21
C CYS A 2 9.53 8.73 -22.63
N PRO A 3 9.56 8.39 -23.93
CA PRO A 3 9.46 7.00 -24.42
C PRO A 3 10.46 6.03 -23.77
N ARG A 4 11.68 6.50 -23.46
CA ARG A 4 12.71 5.71 -22.80
C ARG A 4 12.40 5.42 -21.32
N CYS A 5 11.72 6.34 -20.65
CA CYS A 5 11.23 6.14 -19.28
C CYS A 5 9.97 5.26 -19.25
N ALA A 6 9.12 5.32 -20.28
CA ALA A 6 7.96 4.45 -20.42
C ALA A 6 8.34 2.98 -20.65
N GLN A 7 9.43 2.72 -21.39
CA GLN A 7 9.88 1.35 -21.67
C GLN A 7 10.59 0.68 -20.48
N LYS A 8 11.28 1.44 -19.63
CA LYS A 8 11.93 0.94 -18.41
C LYS A 8 11.01 0.86 -17.19
N ASN A 9 9.92 1.63 -17.18
CA ASN A 9 8.90 1.59 -16.14
C ASN A 9 7.58 1.07 -16.74
N ALA A 10 7.65 0.05 -17.60
CA ALA A 10 6.44 -0.62 -18.05
C ALA A 10 5.73 -1.21 -16.82
N PRO A 11 4.37 -1.19 -16.80
CA PRO A 11 3.67 -1.79 -15.69
C PRO A 11 4.08 -3.25 -15.50
N LEU A 12 4.31 -3.65 -14.26
CA LEU A 12 4.64 -5.03 -13.96
C LEU A 12 3.44 -5.93 -14.26
N GLU A 13 3.69 -7.02 -14.99
CA GLU A 13 2.68 -8.03 -15.22
C GLU A 13 2.59 -9.00 -14.03
N GLY A 14 1.37 -9.44 -13.73
CA GLY A 14 1.09 -10.50 -12.77
C GLY A 14 1.09 -10.06 -11.30
N ASP A 15 0.67 -10.99 -10.44
CA ASP A 15 0.63 -10.77 -9.01
C ASP A 15 2.03 -10.94 -8.39
N PHE A 16 2.33 -10.23 -7.30
CA PHE A 16 3.54 -10.42 -6.50
C PHE A 16 3.30 -11.44 -5.38
N ALA A 17 4.23 -12.37 -5.23
CA ALA A 17 4.25 -13.32 -4.12
C ALA A 17 5.56 -13.12 -3.33
N PRO A 18 5.51 -12.51 -2.13
CA PRO A 18 6.71 -12.33 -1.32
C PRO A 18 7.27 -13.69 -0.89
N THR A 19 8.45 -14.04 -1.39
CA THR A 19 9.12 -15.32 -1.08
C THR A 19 9.71 -15.36 0.32
N VAL A 20 9.92 -14.20 0.94
CA VAL A 20 10.50 -14.05 2.28
C VAL A 20 9.47 -14.15 3.42
N LEU A 21 8.19 -14.34 3.10
CA LEU A 21 7.11 -14.44 4.09
C LEU A 21 6.69 -15.89 4.30
N ASP A 22 6.71 -16.35 5.56
CA ASP A 22 6.25 -17.71 5.92
C ASP A 22 4.76 -17.92 5.65
N ARG A 23 3.97 -16.85 5.70
CA ARG A 23 2.52 -16.87 5.44
C ARG A 23 2.05 -15.58 4.81
N ILE A 24 1.27 -15.72 3.75
CA ILE A 24 0.60 -14.62 3.06
C ILE A 24 -0.86 -14.52 3.55
N TRP A 25 -1.31 -13.32 3.89
CA TRP A 25 -2.64 -13.01 4.43
C TRP A 25 -3.55 -12.24 3.48
N PHE A 26 -3.04 -11.88 2.29
CA PHE A 26 -3.81 -11.28 1.21
C PHE A 26 -3.99 -12.27 0.06
N GLY A 27 -4.98 -12.04 -0.80
CA GLY A 27 -5.26 -12.86 -1.99
C GLY A 27 -4.33 -12.50 -3.14
N ARG A 28 -4.66 -11.42 -3.85
CA ARG A 28 -3.84 -10.88 -4.95
C ARG A 28 -3.03 -9.69 -4.47
N GLY A 29 -1.81 -9.56 -4.95
CA GLY A 29 -0.97 -8.40 -4.71
C GLY A 29 -0.43 -7.87 -6.03
N ARG A 30 -0.61 -6.59 -6.34
CA ARG A 30 -0.05 -5.95 -7.54
C ARG A 30 0.74 -4.70 -7.22
N SER A 31 1.68 -4.39 -8.09
CA SER A 31 2.40 -3.12 -8.07
C SER A 31 2.45 -2.60 -9.49
N CYS A 32 2.22 -1.30 -9.67
CA CYS A 32 2.30 -0.72 -11.01
C CYS A 32 3.70 -0.92 -11.58
N PHE A 33 4.77 -0.73 -10.81
CA PHE A 33 6.13 -0.67 -11.36
C PHE A 33 7.21 -1.33 -10.48
N GLY A 34 8.40 -1.52 -11.03
CA GLY A 34 9.62 -1.82 -10.26
C GLY A 34 10.15 -0.58 -9.53
N TYR A 35 10.58 -0.73 -8.28
CA TYR A 35 11.09 0.37 -7.45
C TYR A 35 12.57 0.67 -7.75
N GLU A 36 12.82 1.29 -8.90
CA GLU A 36 14.17 1.59 -9.39
C GLU A 36 14.24 2.88 -10.23
N GLY A 37 15.46 3.34 -10.50
CA GLY A 37 15.74 4.48 -11.39
C GLY A 37 14.89 5.72 -11.12
N THR A 38 14.41 6.35 -12.20
CA THR A 38 13.63 7.59 -12.14
C THR A 38 12.32 7.44 -11.36
N LEU A 39 11.73 6.25 -11.31
CA LEU A 39 10.51 6.07 -10.53
C LEU A 39 10.80 6.13 -9.03
N ARG A 40 11.92 5.54 -8.58
CA ARG A 40 12.36 5.66 -7.20
C ARG A 40 12.52 7.12 -6.80
N ASP A 41 13.12 7.93 -7.67
CA ASP A 41 13.32 9.37 -7.44
C ASP A 41 11.98 10.13 -7.43
N ALA A 42 11.08 9.85 -8.36
CA ALA A 42 9.74 10.45 -8.37
C ALA A 42 8.95 10.12 -7.10
N ILE A 43 9.02 8.88 -6.64
CA ILE A 43 8.39 8.46 -5.37
C ILE A 43 9.08 9.14 -4.18
N HIS A 44 10.39 9.40 -4.21
CA HIS A 44 11.08 10.16 -3.18
C HIS A 44 10.56 11.60 -3.10
N VAL A 45 10.50 12.30 -4.24
CA VAL A 45 9.97 13.67 -4.35
C VAL A 45 8.52 13.72 -3.85
N PHE A 46 7.70 12.74 -4.23
CA PHE A 46 6.32 12.62 -3.74
C PHE A 46 6.23 12.40 -2.22
N LYS A 47 7.21 11.72 -1.62
CA LYS A 47 7.23 11.37 -0.21
C LYS A 47 7.74 12.47 0.71
N TYR A 48 8.61 13.35 0.21
CA TYR A 48 9.43 14.21 1.06
C TYR A 48 9.58 15.66 0.56
N GLU A 49 9.19 15.96 -0.68
CA GLU A 49 9.43 17.27 -1.32
C GLU A 49 8.14 17.87 -1.90
N GLU A 50 6.99 17.58 -1.28
CA GLU A 50 5.68 18.11 -1.71
C GLU A 50 5.36 17.88 -3.19
N GLY A 51 5.83 16.75 -3.74
CA GLY A 51 5.67 16.35 -5.15
C GLY A 51 4.24 16.02 -5.58
N PHE A 52 3.22 16.69 -5.06
CA PHE A 52 1.80 16.41 -5.31
C PHE A 52 1.40 16.50 -6.79
N HIS A 53 2.17 17.21 -7.61
CA HIS A 53 2.02 17.22 -9.07
C HIS A 53 2.17 15.82 -9.71
N LEU A 54 2.79 14.85 -9.02
CA LEU A 54 2.89 13.45 -9.43
C LEU A 54 1.65 12.63 -9.11
N LEU A 55 0.74 13.14 -8.27
CA LEU A 55 -0.46 12.43 -7.84
C LEU A 55 -1.35 12.01 -9.01
N PRO A 56 -1.67 12.86 -10.00
CA PRO A 56 -2.50 12.44 -11.14
C PRO A 56 -1.89 11.30 -11.94
N PHE A 57 -0.55 11.28 -12.06
CA PHE A 57 0.17 10.17 -12.69
C PHE A 57 -0.05 8.88 -11.90
N PHE A 58 0.27 8.86 -10.60
CA PHE A 58 0.13 7.64 -9.80
C PHE A 58 -1.31 7.15 -9.68
N VAL A 59 -2.27 8.06 -9.58
CA VAL A 59 -3.70 7.71 -9.48
C VAL A 59 -4.19 7.05 -10.76
N ARG A 60 -3.77 7.54 -11.95
CA ARG A 60 -4.11 6.90 -13.23
C ARG A 60 -3.59 5.46 -13.24
N GLU A 61 -2.30 5.27 -12.96
CA GLU A 61 -1.66 3.95 -13.00
C GLU A 61 -2.29 2.97 -11.99
N LEU A 62 -2.56 3.43 -10.76
CA LEU A 62 -3.25 2.63 -9.74
C LEU A 62 -4.67 2.26 -10.19
N SER A 63 -5.43 3.23 -10.73
CA SER A 63 -6.81 3.01 -11.18
C SER A 63 -6.89 2.01 -12.35
N GLU A 64 -5.91 2.04 -13.25
CA GLU A 64 -5.80 1.04 -14.32
C GLU A 64 -5.55 -0.36 -13.74
N GLN A 65 -4.70 -0.49 -12.73
CA GLN A 65 -4.45 -1.76 -12.04
C GLN A 65 -5.63 -2.23 -11.19
N CYS A 66 -6.54 -1.34 -10.78
CA CYS A 66 -7.73 -1.74 -10.03
C CYS A 66 -8.65 -2.70 -10.81
N ARG A 67 -8.60 -2.66 -12.15
CA ARG A 67 -9.40 -3.53 -13.04
C ARG A 67 -9.09 -5.02 -12.88
N PHE A 68 -7.95 -5.36 -12.29
CA PHE A 68 -7.55 -6.75 -12.05
C PHE A 68 -8.13 -7.35 -10.78
N PHE A 69 -8.75 -6.54 -9.91
CA PHE A 69 -9.37 -7.03 -8.69
C PHE A 69 -10.87 -7.21 -8.89
N GLU A 70 -11.37 -8.39 -8.52
CA GLU A 70 -12.79 -8.70 -8.57
C GLU A 70 -13.54 -8.04 -7.41
N ALA A 71 -14.30 -6.99 -7.73
CA ALA A 71 -15.19 -6.23 -6.83
C ALA A 71 -14.52 -5.74 -5.54
N ILE A 72 -14.41 -4.42 -5.42
CA ILE A 72 -13.82 -3.76 -4.25
C ILE A 72 -14.96 -3.10 -3.49
N ASP A 73 -15.21 -3.54 -2.25
CA ASP A 73 -16.25 -2.94 -1.42
C ASP A 73 -15.73 -1.71 -0.67
N VAL A 74 -14.44 -1.69 -0.36
CA VAL A 74 -13.78 -0.60 0.36
C VAL A 74 -12.28 -0.58 0.07
N ILE A 75 -11.72 0.62 -0.06
CA ILE A 75 -10.28 0.86 -0.12
C ILE A 75 -9.79 1.26 1.27
N VAL A 76 -8.67 0.70 1.68
CA VAL A 76 -8.00 1.03 2.95
C VAL A 76 -6.55 1.39 2.66
N PRO A 77 -6.07 2.57 3.05
CA PRO A 77 -4.64 2.88 2.95
C PRO A 77 -3.83 2.17 4.02
N ILE A 78 -2.57 1.85 3.73
CA ILE A 78 -1.60 1.55 4.78
C ILE A 78 -1.37 2.80 5.65
N PRO A 79 -1.64 2.74 6.97
CA PRO A 79 -1.44 3.89 7.84
C PRO A 79 0.03 4.07 8.20
N LEU A 80 0.45 5.33 8.29
CA LEU A 80 1.70 5.70 8.96
C LEU A 80 1.49 5.70 10.48
N HIS A 81 2.58 5.45 11.22
CA HIS A 81 2.57 5.69 12.65
C HIS A 81 2.52 7.20 12.93
N VAL A 82 1.86 7.62 14.02
CA VAL A 82 1.61 9.04 14.35
C VAL A 82 2.86 9.93 14.33
N LYS A 83 4.01 9.42 14.83
CA LYS A 83 5.29 10.14 14.76
C LYS A 83 5.73 10.44 13.33
N ARG A 84 5.67 9.44 12.44
CA ARG A 84 6.03 9.60 11.04
C ARG A 84 5.04 10.49 10.29
N LEU A 85 3.75 10.43 10.66
CA LEU A 85 2.76 11.35 10.12
C LEU A 85 3.07 12.80 10.52
N ALA A 86 3.46 13.05 11.77
CA ALA A 86 3.85 14.37 12.25
C ALA A 86 5.12 14.90 11.57
N GLU A 87 6.13 14.05 11.36
CA GLU A 87 7.37 14.41 10.64
C GLU A 87 7.11 14.72 9.16
N ARG A 88 6.21 13.97 8.53
CA ARG A 88 6.00 14.01 7.08
C ARG A 88 4.86 14.93 6.65
N GLY A 89 4.00 15.34 7.58
CA GLY A 89 2.81 16.16 7.33
C GLY A 89 1.62 15.42 6.72
N PHE A 90 1.85 14.32 5.99
CA PHE A 90 0.79 13.57 5.31
C PHE A 90 1.09 12.08 5.17
N ASN A 91 0.04 11.30 4.88
CA ASN A 91 0.14 9.88 4.52
C ASN A 91 -0.08 9.72 3.00
N GLN A 92 0.98 9.36 2.28
CA GLN A 92 0.98 9.13 0.84
C GLN A 92 -0.06 8.09 0.42
N SER A 93 -0.09 6.96 1.11
CA SER A 93 -1.02 5.87 0.84
C SER A 93 -2.47 6.31 1.05
N ALA A 94 -2.73 7.19 2.03
CA ALA A 94 -4.05 7.80 2.23
C ALA A 94 -4.44 8.74 1.08
N LEU A 95 -3.52 9.62 0.65
CA LEU A 95 -3.77 10.53 -0.46
C LEU A 95 -4.07 9.77 -1.76
N LEU A 96 -3.26 8.76 -2.07
CA LEU A 96 -3.47 7.87 -3.22
C LEU A 96 -4.81 7.14 -3.12
N SER A 97 -5.12 6.55 -1.96
CA SER A 97 -6.36 5.80 -1.74
C SER A 97 -7.60 6.66 -1.94
N THR A 98 -7.61 7.88 -1.38
CA THR A 98 -8.72 8.81 -1.54
C THR A 98 -8.93 9.16 -3.01
N SER A 99 -7.87 9.51 -3.73
CA SER A 99 -7.99 9.87 -5.15
C SER A 99 -8.40 8.68 -6.04
N VAL A 100 -7.91 7.47 -5.76
CA VAL A 100 -8.32 6.24 -6.45
C VAL A 100 -9.79 5.91 -6.14
N GLY A 101 -10.21 6.00 -4.88
CA GLY A 101 -11.61 5.79 -4.49
C GLY A 101 -12.56 6.76 -5.18
N THR A 102 -12.21 8.04 -5.25
CA THR A 102 -12.97 9.03 -6.03
C THR A 102 -13.04 8.68 -7.52
N ALA A 103 -11.92 8.25 -8.12
CA ALA A 103 -11.87 7.91 -9.54
C ALA A 103 -12.69 6.66 -9.91
N LEU A 104 -12.88 5.75 -8.96
CA LEU A 104 -13.55 4.46 -9.16
C LEU A 104 -14.95 4.38 -8.52
N ASP A 105 -15.40 5.44 -7.85
CA ASP A 105 -16.62 5.45 -7.03
C ASP A 105 -16.64 4.33 -5.96
N VAL A 106 -15.50 4.14 -5.29
CA VAL A 106 -15.32 3.14 -4.24
C VAL A 106 -15.08 3.84 -2.89
N PRO A 107 -15.83 3.47 -1.83
CA PRO A 107 -15.61 4.04 -0.49
C PRO A 107 -14.19 3.82 0.01
N VAL A 108 -13.65 4.82 0.71
CA VAL A 108 -12.32 4.75 1.33
C VAL A 108 -12.47 4.89 2.84
N ASP A 109 -11.98 3.92 3.61
CA ASP A 109 -11.92 4.02 5.08
C ASP A 109 -10.48 4.30 5.55
N LEU A 110 -10.23 5.56 5.87
CA LEU A 110 -8.91 6.06 6.31
C LEU A 110 -8.56 5.68 7.75
N HIS A 111 -9.49 5.10 8.50
CA HIS A 111 -9.39 4.98 9.95
C HIS A 111 -9.64 3.55 10.47
N VAL A 112 -10.07 2.63 9.61
CA VAL A 112 -10.30 1.25 10.01
C VAL A 112 -9.02 0.53 10.42
N LEU A 113 -7.91 0.82 9.73
CA LEU A 113 -6.60 0.25 10.01
C LEU A 113 -5.72 1.30 10.69
N GLU A 114 -5.11 0.93 11.81
CA GLU A 114 -4.22 1.80 12.58
C GLU A 114 -2.85 1.14 12.75
N ARG A 115 -1.79 1.95 12.64
CA ARG A 115 -0.43 1.50 12.98
C ARG A 115 -0.09 1.87 14.42
N LYS A 116 -0.04 0.87 15.29
CA LYS A 116 0.21 1.01 16.74
C LYS A 116 1.68 1.16 17.11
N ARG A 117 2.61 0.69 16.26
CA ARG A 117 4.05 0.72 16.57
C ARG A 117 4.84 1.62 15.64
N HIS A 118 5.74 2.39 16.25
CA HIS A 118 6.73 3.18 15.54
C HIS A 118 8.00 2.36 15.38
N ASP A 119 8.30 1.97 14.14
CA ASP A 119 9.61 1.44 13.81
C ASP A 119 10.30 2.49 12.95
N PRO A 120 11.41 3.12 13.42
CA PRO A 120 12.17 4.03 12.58
C PRO A 120 12.60 3.30 11.29
N PRO A 121 12.71 3.99 10.14
CA PRO A 121 13.28 3.38 8.95
C PRO A 121 14.72 2.99 9.26
N GLN A 122 14.97 1.73 9.52
CA GLN A 122 16.34 1.23 9.71
C GLN A 122 16.94 1.06 8.31
N VAL A 123 17.59 2.11 7.83
CA VAL A 123 18.43 2.08 6.63
C VAL A 123 19.51 1.02 6.86
N GLY A 124 19.64 0.05 5.96
CA GLY A 124 20.70 -0.96 6.00
C GLY A 124 20.37 -2.30 6.66
N LYS A 125 19.15 -2.53 7.16
CA LYS A 125 18.78 -3.81 7.77
C LYS A 125 18.14 -4.80 6.80
N GLU A 126 18.68 -6.02 6.79
CA GLU A 126 18.30 -7.15 5.94
C GLU A 126 16.84 -7.57 6.12
N GLY A 127 16.26 -8.24 5.12
CA GLY A 127 14.83 -8.58 5.07
C GLY A 127 14.25 -9.23 6.33
N ARG A 128 15.06 -10.01 7.07
CA ARG A 128 14.66 -10.68 8.32
C ARG A 128 14.31 -9.72 9.46
N GLU A 129 15.02 -8.61 9.60
CA GLU A 129 14.76 -7.64 10.68
C GLU A 129 13.54 -6.75 10.38
N ARG A 130 13.20 -6.55 9.10
CA ARG A 130 11.93 -5.92 8.71
C ARG A 130 10.72 -6.79 9.03
N LEU A 131 10.85 -8.12 9.00
CA LEU A 131 9.77 -9.04 9.36
C LEU A 131 9.42 -8.95 10.84
N SER A 132 10.43 -8.90 11.72
CA SER A 132 10.22 -8.79 13.17
C SER A 132 9.63 -7.46 13.60
N SER A 133 10.02 -6.34 12.96
CA SER A 133 9.54 -5.00 13.35
C SER A 133 8.04 -4.83 13.11
N VAL A 134 7.52 -5.40 12.02
CA VAL A 134 6.13 -5.22 11.60
C VAL A 134 5.14 -6.14 12.32
N ARG A 135 5.55 -7.30 12.86
CA ARG A 135 4.63 -8.29 13.48
C ARG A 135 3.78 -7.68 14.59
N SER A 136 2.46 -7.59 14.45
CA SER A 136 1.51 -6.89 15.37
C SER A 136 1.64 -5.36 15.39
N ALA A 137 2.18 -4.75 14.33
CA ALA A 137 2.25 -3.30 14.20
C ALA A 137 0.91 -2.67 13.78
N PHE A 138 -0.01 -3.46 13.21
CA PHE A 138 -1.31 -3.00 12.75
C PHE A 138 -2.47 -3.62 13.55
N ALA A 139 -3.52 -2.83 13.75
CA ALA A 139 -4.75 -3.25 14.39
C ALA A 139 -5.96 -2.58 13.73
N VAL A 140 -7.13 -3.22 13.83
CA VAL A 140 -8.40 -2.60 13.45
C VAL A 140 -9.04 -1.95 14.67
N ALA A 141 -9.51 -0.71 14.51
CA ALA A 141 -10.21 -0.01 15.58
C ALA A 141 -11.47 -0.79 16.00
N PRO A 142 -11.65 -1.15 17.29
CA PRO A 142 -12.77 -2.01 17.71
C PRO A 142 -14.14 -1.52 17.25
N LYS A 143 -14.37 -0.21 17.29
CA LYS A 143 -15.64 0.43 16.87
C LYS A 143 -15.91 0.33 15.37
N ARG A 144 -14.89 0.08 14.56
CA ARG A 144 -14.99 -0.04 13.10
C ARG A 144 -15.01 -1.49 12.62
N ARG A 145 -14.89 -2.46 13.52
CA ARG A 145 -14.81 -3.87 13.12
C ARG A 145 -16.03 -4.34 12.34
N SER A 146 -17.23 -3.86 12.71
CA SER A 146 -18.47 -4.20 12.00
C SER A 146 -18.52 -3.69 10.56
N THR A 147 -17.77 -2.62 10.22
CA THR A 147 -17.75 -2.07 8.86
C THR A 147 -16.98 -2.97 7.89
N LEU A 148 -16.13 -3.87 8.39
CA LEU A 148 -15.36 -4.82 7.59
C LEU A 148 -16.04 -6.16 7.36
N ASN A 149 -17.15 -6.45 8.05
CA ASN A 149 -17.74 -7.79 8.01
C ASN A 149 -18.12 -8.18 6.57
N GLU A 150 -17.57 -9.30 6.10
CA GLU A 150 -17.75 -9.83 4.74
C GLU A 150 -17.29 -8.90 3.60
N LYS A 151 -16.51 -7.85 3.89
CA LYS A 151 -16.02 -6.90 2.88
C LYS A 151 -14.80 -7.40 2.13
N ARG A 152 -14.76 -7.10 0.82
CA ARG A 152 -13.59 -7.23 -0.06
C ARG A 152 -12.80 -5.93 0.00
N VAL A 153 -11.65 -5.98 0.66
CA VAL A 153 -10.82 -4.81 0.93
C VAL A 153 -9.69 -4.73 -0.08
N LEU A 154 -9.51 -3.57 -0.72
CA LEU A 154 -8.28 -3.25 -1.43
C LEU A 154 -7.36 -2.43 -0.52
N LEU A 155 -6.24 -3.01 -0.13
CA LEU A 155 -5.21 -2.36 0.68
C LEU A 155 -4.18 -1.67 -0.21
N ILE A 156 -4.04 -0.36 -0.08
CA ILE A 156 -3.13 0.44 -0.93
C ILE A 156 -1.90 0.90 -0.14
N ASP A 157 -0.72 0.74 -0.73
CA ASP A 157 0.54 1.30 -0.24
C ASP A 157 1.31 2.04 -1.34
N ASP A 158 2.33 2.82 -0.99
CA ASP A 158 3.17 3.48 -1.98
C ASP A 158 4.23 2.54 -2.57
N VAL A 159 5.03 1.89 -1.72
CA VAL A 159 6.16 1.04 -2.10
C VAL A 159 6.20 -0.23 -1.27
N ILE A 160 6.24 -1.35 -1.96
CA ILE A 160 6.39 -2.67 -1.35
C ILE A 160 7.85 -3.10 -1.46
N THR A 161 8.46 -3.44 -0.34
CA THR A 161 9.81 -4.02 -0.36
C THR A 161 9.71 -5.52 -0.11
N THR A 162 9.72 -5.96 1.16
CA THR A 162 9.57 -7.38 1.52
C THR A 162 8.13 -7.87 1.56
N GLY A 163 7.15 -6.99 1.35
CA GLY A 163 5.72 -7.33 1.56
C GLY A 163 5.29 -7.40 3.03
N ALA A 164 6.21 -7.25 4.01
CA ALA A 164 5.89 -7.40 5.43
C ALA A 164 4.79 -6.46 5.92
N THR A 165 4.88 -5.17 5.54
CA THR A 165 3.91 -4.12 5.91
C THR A 165 2.50 -4.46 5.45
N VAL A 166 2.33 -4.72 4.15
CA VAL A 166 1.04 -5.01 3.55
C VAL A 166 0.47 -6.35 4.03
N ASN A 167 1.33 -7.35 4.23
CA ASN A 167 0.92 -8.65 4.75
C ASN A 167 0.38 -8.57 6.18
N GLU A 168 1.02 -7.78 7.03
CA GLU A 168 0.55 -7.56 8.39
C GLU A 168 -0.72 -6.72 8.45
N GLY A 169 -0.84 -5.68 7.60
CA GLY A 169 -2.08 -4.93 7.45
C GLY A 169 -3.22 -5.85 7.02
N ALA A 170 -3.00 -6.69 6.00
CA ALA A 170 -3.95 -7.69 5.56
C ALA A 170 -4.31 -8.68 6.67
N ARG A 171 -3.33 -9.16 7.45
CA ARG A 171 -3.58 -10.02 8.62
C ARG A 171 -4.52 -9.35 9.62
N ALA A 172 -4.32 -8.07 9.92
CA ALA A 172 -5.18 -7.33 10.86
C ALA A 172 -6.62 -7.22 10.33
N LEU A 173 -6.78 -6.90 9.06
CA LEU A 173 -8.09 -6.79 8.38
C LEU A 173 -8.81 -8.14 8.28
N MET A 174 -8.13 -9.20 7.85
CA MET A 174 -8.69 -10.56 7.78
C MET A 174 -9.14 -11.03 9.17
N LYS A 175 -8.33 -10.83 10.21
CA LYS A 175 -8.73 -11.16 11.59
C LYS A 175 -9.91 -10.33 12.09
N ALA A 176 -10.11 -9.14 11.53
CA ALA A 176 -11.22 -8.28 11.90
C ALA A 176 -12.56 -8.70 11.25
N GLY A 177 -12.55 -9.57 10.24
CA GLY A 177 -13.76 -10.09 9.57
C GLY A 177 -13.88 -9.71 8.09
N ALA A 178 -12.83 -9.15 7.49
CA ALA A 178 -12.80 -8.97 6.04
C ALA A 178 -12.91 -10.33 5.33
N LYS A 179 -13.73 -10.39 4.26
CA LYS A 179 -13.90 -11.58 3.43
C LYS A 179 -12.62 -11.89 2.64
N ARG A 180 -12.01 -10.83 2.12
CA ARG A 180 -10.81 -10.88 1.31
C ARG A 180 -10.06 -9.57 1.45
N VAL A 181 -8.73 -9.65 1.45
CA VAL A 181 -7.86 -8.48 1.32
C VAL A 181 -6.98 -8.70 0.11
N ASP A 182 -6.97 -7.75 -0.81
CA ASP A 182 -5.98 -7.65 -1.88
C ASP A 182 -5.07 -6.45 -1.65
N VAL A 183 -3.93 -6.43 -2.32
CA VAL A 183 -2.92 -5.38 -2.17
C VAL A 183 -2.63 -4.73 -3.51
N LEU A 184 -2.52 -3.40 -3.51
CA LEU A 184 -2.04 -2.63 -4.65
C LEU A 184 -0.99 -1.60 -4.19
N SER A 185 0.07 -1.41 -4.97
CA SER A 185 1.03 -0.33 -4.74
C SER A 185 1.51 0.35 -6.01
N ILE A 186 2.12 1.54 -5.87
CA ILE A 186 2.78 2.19 -7.00
C ILE A 186 3.97 1.34 -7.45
N ALA A 187 4.81 0.91 -6.51
CA ALA A 187 6.02 0.17 -6.85
C ALA A 187 6.32 -1.01 -5.91
N ARG A 188 7.11 -1.97 -6.41
CA ARG A 188 7.75 -3.01 -5.59
C ARG A 188 9.24 -3.15 -5.89
N THR A 189 10.05 -3.53 -4.90
CA THR A 189 11.40 -4.06 -5.15
C THR A 189 11.29 -5.39 -5.91
N LEU A 190 12.13 -5.58 -6.93
CA LEU A 190 12.21 -6.80 -7.74
C LEU A 190 13.30 -7.74 -7.21
#